data_AF-A0A3C0R1Q1-F1
#
_entry.id   AF-A0A3C0R1Q1-F1
#
_cell.length_a   1.000
_cell.length_b   1.000
_cell.length_c   1.000
_cell.angle_alpha   90.00
_cell.angle_beta   90.00
_cell.angle_gamma   90.00
#
_symmetry.space_group_name_H-M   'P 1'
#
loop_
_entity.id
_entity.type
_entity.pdbx_description
1 polymer ?
#
loop_
_entity_poly.entity_id
_entity_poly.type
_entity_poly.pdbx_seq_one_letter_code
_entity_poly.pdbx_strand_id
1 'polypeptide(L)'
;MGPVELDFESGHNFFEGSTDEWIYGFVAGWPISDKLELLAELFGVASRSFDTDELALNFGARQKLTRNATLLMAIGRDLQSAPGEQLQLIGYFGVQLSF
;
A
#
# COMPACT_ATOMS: atom_id res chain seq x y z
N MET A 1 19.03 -2.34 13.43
CA MET A 1 17.71 -2.95 13.22
C MET A 1 16.82 -2.57 14.37
N GLY A 2 15.68 -1.94 14.09
CA GLY A 2 14.67 -1.57 15.08
C GLY A 2 13.51 -2.58 15.14
N PRO A 3 12.51 -2.35 16.00
CA PRO A 3 11.31 -3.17 16.08
C PRO A 3 10.50 -3.08 14.78
N VAL A 4 9.67 -4.08 14.51
CA VAL A 4 8.68 -4.01 13.43
C VAL A 4 7.54 -3.08 13.88
N GLU A 5 7.20 -2.13 13.02
CA GLU A 5 6.08 -1.22 13.17
C GLU A 5 4.88 -1.77 12.41
N LEU A 6 3.68 -1.60 12.96
CA LEU A 6 2.44 -2.17 12.46
C LEU A 6 1.39 -1.07 12.40
N ASP A 7 0.91 -0.78 11.20
CA ASP A 7 -0.15 0.20 10.95
C ASP A 7 -1.38 -0.49 10.39
N PHE A 8 -2.56 -0.07 10.83
CA PHE A 8 -3.84 -0.56 10.33
C PHE A 8 -4.70 0.62 9.90
N GLU A 9 -5.36 0.48 8.77
CA GLU A 9 -6.27 1.48 8.22
C GLU A 9 -7.64 0.86 7.96
N SER A 10 -8.68 1.65 8.21
CA SER A 10 -10.03 1.39 7.71
C SER A 10 -10.76 2.71 7.49
N GLY A 11 -11.52 2.81 6.40
CA GLY A 11 -12.25 4.00 6.01
C GLY A 11 -13.44 3.71 5.12
N HIS A 12 -14.32 4.69 4.98
CA HIS A 12 -15.48 4.61 4.10
C HIS A 12 -15.44 5.77 3.10
N ASN A 13 -15.44 5.45 1.82
CA ASN A 13 -15.49 6.41 0.73
C ASN A 13 -16.94 6.66 0.34
N PHE A 14 -17.33 7.93 0.34
CA PHE A 14 -18.65 8.37 -0.09
C PHE A 14 -18.56 8.88 -1.54
N PHE A 15 -19.34 8.30 -2.44
CA PHE A 15 -19.36 8.72 -3.84
C PHE A 15 -20.74 9.25 -4.24
N GLU A 16 -20.77 10.33 -5.01
CA GLU A 16 -22.01 10.84 -5.61
C GLU A 16 -22.21 10.19 -6.99
N GLY A 17 -23.23 9.34 -7.12
CA GLY A 17 -23.58 8.70 -8.40
C GLY A 17 -22.98 7.30 -8.65
N SER A 18 -22.24 6.74 -7.69
CA SER A 18 -21.77 5.34 -7.69
C SER A 18 -21.97 4.69 -6.32
N THR A 19 -21.59 3.43 -6.19
CA THR A 19 -21.67 2.69 -4.92
C THR A 19 -20.55 3.13 -3.98
N ASP A 20 -20.89 3.43 -2.71
CA ASP A 20 -19.91 3.69 -1.65
C ASP A 20 -19.01 2.47 -1.38
N GLU A 21 -17.77 2.74 -0.97
CA GLU A 21 -16.75 1.70 -0.77
C GLU A 21 -16.16 1.74 0.65
N TRP A 22 -15.69 0.61 1.12
CA TRP A 22 -14.84 0.49 2.29
C TRP A 22 -13.41 0.29 1.84
N ILE A 23 -12.49 1.03 2.45
CA ILE A 23 -11.06 0.78 2.35
C ILE A 23 -10.60 0.15 3.66
N TYR A 24 -9.68 -0.79 3.56
CA TYR A 24 -9.03 -1.39 4.70
C TYR A 24 -7.62 -1.80 4.34
N GLY A 25 -6.72 -1.76 5.29
CA GLY A 25 -5.32 -2.06 5.03
C GLY A 25 -4.52 -2.31 6.27
N PHE A 26 -3.40 -2.98 6.08
CA PHE A 26 -2.41 -3.19 7.11
C PHE A 26 -1.02 -3.11 6.49
N VAL A 27 -0.11 -2.43 7.18
CA VAL A 27 1.29 -2.27 6.78
C VAL A 27 2.20 -2.72 7.92
N ALA A 28 3.21 -3.51 7.58
CA ALA A 28 4.34 -3.81 8.45
C ALA A 28 5.58 -3.09 7.93
N GLY A 29 6.19 -2.24 8.77
CA GLY A 29 7.46 -1.55 8.52
C GLY A 29 8.60 -2.19 9.31
N TRP A 30 9.71 -2.52 8.66
CA TRP A 30 10.90 -3.05 9.32
C TRP A 30 12.12 -2.15 9.09
N PRO A 31 12.56 -1.36 10.08
CA PRO A 31 13.76 -0.53 10.00
C PRO A 31 15.03 -1.39 10.08
N ILE A 32 15.55 -1.76 8.92
CA ILE A 32 16.80 -2.52 8.77
C ILE A 32 17.99 -1.70 9.27
N SER A 33 18.04 -0.41 8.92
CA SER A 33 19.06 0.55 9.36
C SER A 33 18.50 1.97 9.42
N ASP A 34 19.30 2.94 9.89
CA ASP A 34 18.90 4.36 9.96
C ASP A 34 18.51 4.97 8.58
N LYS A 35 18.94 4.32 7.50
CA LYS A 35 18.69 4.75 6.12
C LYS A 35 17.75 3.85 5.34
N LEU A 36 17.55 2.60 5.77
CA LEU A 36 16.78 1.61 5.00
C LEU A 36 15.68 1.02 5.86
N GLU A 37 14.49 1.05 5.30
CA GLU A 37 13.30 0.42 5.85
C GLU A 37 12.62 -0.41 4.77
N LEU A 38 12.16 -1.60 5.13
CA LEU A 38 11.36 -2.46 4.28
C LEU A 38 9.90 -2.40 4.71
N LEU A 39 8.99 -2.54 3.75
CA LEU A 39 7.55 -2.50 3.99
C LEU A 39 6.89 -3.71 3.36
N ALA A 40 5.87 -4.22 4.02
CA ALA A 40 4.91 -5.16 3.45
C ALA A 40 3.51 -4.66 3.75
N GLU A 41 2.66 -4.59 2.74
CA GLU A 41 1.31 -4.01 2.82
C GLU A 41 0.30 -4.97 2.22
N LEU A 42 -0.80 -5.17 2.93
CA LEU A 42 -2.02 -5.75 2.40
C LEU A 42 -3.08 -4.66 2.38
N PHE A 43 -3.61 -4.34 1.21
CA PHE A 43 -4.59 -3.29 1.01
C PHE A 43 -5.80 -3.84 0.27
N GLY A 44 -7.01 -3.47 0.70
CA GLY A 44 -8.24 -3.90 0.06
C GLY A 44 -9.30 -2.82 -0.03
N VAL A 45 -10.12 -2.96 -1.06
CA VAL A 45 -11.29 -2.12 -1.32
C VAL A 45 -12.48 -3.04 -1.50
N ALA A 46 -13.53 -2.82 -0.71
CA ALA A 46 -14.77 -3.57 -0.79
C ALA A 46 -15.96 -2.65 -1.10
N SER A 47 -16.83 -3.06 -2.01
CA SER A 47 -18.13 -2.43 -2.18
C SER A 47 -18.95 -2.53 -0.89
N ARG A 48 -19.99 -1.68 -0.75
CA ARG A 48 -20.91 -1.74 0.40
C ARG A 48 -21.55 -3.11 0.65
N SER A 49 -21.70 -3.93 -0.40
CA SER A 49 -22.24 -5.29 -0.36
C SER A 49 -21.18 -6.39 -0.23
N PHE A 50 -19.89 -6.04 -0.18
CA PHE A 50 -18.75 -6.98 -0.14
C PHE A 50 -18.76 -8.01 -1.28
N ASP A 51 -19.43 -7.69 -2.38
CA ASP A 51 -19.56 -8.51 -3.57
C ASP A 51 -18.47 -8.19 -4.61
N THR A 52 -17.87 -7.02 -4.50
CA THR A 52 -16.64 -6.63 -5.21
C THR A 52 -15.58 -6.40 -4.15
N ASP A 53 -14.57 -7.26 -4.10
CA ASP A 53 -13.47 -7.21 -3.15
C ASP A 53 -12.18 -7.24 -3.96
N GLU A 54 -11.46 -6.13 -3.92
CA GLU A 54 -10.12 -6.02 -4.47
C GLU A 54 -9.14 -6.14 -3.32
N LEU A 55 -8.10 -6.94 -3.51
CA LEU A 55 -7.07 -7.17 -2.50
C LEU A 55 -5.72 -7.20 -3.18
N ALA A 56 -4.82 -6.32 -2.74
CA ALA A 56 -3.46 -6.20 -3.25
C ALA A 56 -2.44 -6.46 -2.14
N LEU A 57 -1.34 -7.10 -2.53
CA LEU A 57 -0.17 -7.30 -1.67
C LEU A 57 1.03 -6.57 -2.28
N ASN A 58 1.61 -5.66 -1.52
CA ASN A 58 2.78 -4.87 -1.91
C ASN A 58 3.97 -5.14 -0.98
N PHE A 59 5.16 -5.13 -1.57
CA PHE A 59 6.43 -5.06 -0.86
C PHE A 59 7.18 -3.82 -1.28
N GLY A 60 7.67 -3.06 -0.30
CA GLY A 60 8.31 -1.78 -0.54
C GLY A 60 9.62 -1.59 0.22
N ALA A 61 10.33 -0.53 -0.15
CA ALA A 61 11.51 -0.06 0.54
C ALA A 61 11.59 1.46 0.52
N ARG A 62 11.98 2.04 1.65
CA ARG A 62 12.35 3.46 1.79
C ARG A 62 13.84 3.55 2.07
N GLN A 63 14.59 4.14 1.14
CA GLN A 63 16.04 4.32 1.24
C GLN A 63 16.37 5.81 1.30
N LYS A 64 16.79 6.32 2.47
CA LYS A 64 17.32 7.67 2.61
C LYS A 64 18.62 7.79 1.82
N LEU A 65 18.64 8.69 0.83
CA LEU A 65 19.82 8.99 0.01
C LEU A 65 20.61 10.12 0.64
N THR A 66 19.92 11.20 1.03
CA THR A 66 20.46 12.38 1.71
C THR A 66 19.54 12.82 2.84
N ARG A 67 19.80 13.97 3.47
CA ARG A 67 18.87 14.56 4.45
C ARG A 67 17.55 15.04 3.82
N ASN A 68 17.54 15.30 2.52
CA ASN A 68 16.42 15.94 1.80
C ASN A 68 15.89 15.05 0.66
N ALA A 69 16.36 13.81 0.54
CA ALA A 69 15.98 12.90 -0.54
C ALA A 69 15.85 11.46 -0.04
N THR A 70 14.71 10.85 -0.33
CA THR A 70 14.42 9.44 -0.03
C THR A 70 13.98 8.74 -1.30
N LEU A 71 14.66 7.65 -1.64
CA LEU A 71 14.22 6.74 -2.69
C LEU A 71 13.11 5.84 -2.16
N LEU A 72 12.04 5.73 -2.93
CA LEU A 72 10.86 4.92 -2.67
C LEU A 72 10.76 3.86 -3.77
N MET A 73 10.61 2.60 -3.36
CA MET A 73 10.43 1.48 -4.28
C MET A 73 9.29 0.62 -3.75
N ALA A 74 8.41 0.17 -4.63
CA ALA A 74 7.39 -0.82 -4.29
C ALA A 74 7.12 -1.74 -5.49
N ILE A 75 6.82 -2.99 -5.20
CA ILE A 75 6.30 -3.95 -6.17
C ILE A 75 5.24 -4.78 -5.48
N GLY A 76 4.14 -5.01 -6.18
CA GLY A 76 3.06 -5.81 -5.68
C GLY A 76 2.16 -6.29 -6.78
N ARG A 77 1.12 -7.00 -6.37
CA ARG A 77 0.13 -7.55 -7.29
C ARG A 77 -1.22 -7.65 -6.62
N ASP A 78 -2.23 -7.71 -7.45
CA ASP A 78 -3.55 -8.11 -7.01
C ASP A 78 -3.51 -9.60 -6.64
N LEU A 79 -4.07 -9.89 -5.48
CA LEU A 79 -4.44 -11.23 -5.01
C LEU A 79 -5.89 -11.55 -5.40
N GLN A 80 -6.74 -10.52 -5.45
CA GLN A 80 -8.13 -10.59 -5.85
C GLN A 80 -8.48 -9.29 -6.59
N SER A 81 -9.25 -9.41 -7.67
CA SER A 81 -9.76 -8.27 -8.46
C SER A 81 -11.26 -8.39 -8.64
N ALA A 82 -11.90 -7.29 -9.02
CA ALA A 82 -13.32 -7.24 -9.34
C ALA A 82 -13.71 -8.26 -10.43
N PRO A 83 -14.97 -8.74 -10.44
CA PRO A 83 -15.44 -9.69 -11.46
C PRO A 83 -15.22 -9.18 -12.88
N GLY A 84 -14.46 -9.94 -13.68
CA GLY A 84 -14.14 -9.60 -15.07
C GLY A 84 -12.83 -8.84 -15.26
N GLU A 85 -12.15 -8.47 -14.17
CA GLU A 85 -10.82 -7.87 -14.22
C GLU A 85 -9.70 -8.90 -14.12
N GLN A 86 -8.52 -8.55 -14.64
CA GLN A 86 -7.33 -9.38 -14.55
C GLN A 86 -6.46 -8.90 -13.39
N LEU A 87 -5.84 -9.83 -12.67
CA LEU A 87 -4.86 -9.51 -11.64
C LEU A 87 -3.70 -8.72 -12.26
N GLN A 88 -3.39 -7.55 -11.70
CA GLN A 88 -2.33 -6.68 -12.19
C GLN A 88 -1.06 -6.83 -11.35
N LEU A 89 0.08 -6.54 -11.98
CA LEU A 89 1.35 -6.32 -11.30
C LEU A 89 1.57 -4.81 -11.25
N ILE A 90 1.76 -4.27 -10.05
CA ILE A 90 1.92 -2.85 -9.80
C ILE A 90 3.36 -2.61 -9.31
N GLY A 91 4.03 -1.63 -9.90
CA GLY A 91 5.38 -1.25 -9.52
C GLY A 91 5.49 0.26 -9.39
N TYR A 92 6.19 0.70 -8.36
CA TYR A 92 6.51 2.11 -8.14
C TYR A 92 8.00 2.29 -7.89
N PHE A 93 8.56 3.33 -8.50
CA PHE A 93 9.93 3.76 -8.27
C PHE A 93 9.96 5.29 -8.35
N GLY A 94 10.37 5.94 -7.26
CA GLY A 94 10.34 7.41 -7.18
C GLY A 94 11.28 7.96 -6.11
N VAL A 95 11.52 9.27 -6.18
CA VAL A 95 12.31 9.98 -5.18
C VAL A 95 11.43 11.05 -4.54
N GLN A 96 11.29 10.99 -3.23
CA GLN A 96 10.67 12.03 -2.43
C GLN A 96 11.72 13.05 -2.02
N LEU A 97 11.49 14.33 -2.37
CA LEU A 97 12.28 15.46 -1.90
C LEU A 97 11.59 16.11 -0.70
N SER A 98 12.35 16.52 0.31
CA SER A 98 11.82 17.17 1.51
C SER A 98 12.62 18.44 1.78
N PHE A 99 11.94 19.60 1.72
CA PHE A 99 12.51 20.94 1.83
C PHE A 99 12.05 21.62 3.11
#